data_AF-A0A5N8TCV4-F1
#
_entry.id   AF-A0A5N8TCV4-F1
#
_cell.length_a   1.000
_cell.length_b   1.000
_cell.length_c   1.000
_cell.angle_alpha   90.00
_cell.angle_beta   90.00
_cell.angle_gamma   90.00
#
_symmetry.space_group_name_H-M   'P 1'
#
loop_
_entity.id
_entity.type
_entity.pdbx_description
1 polymer ?
#
loop_
_entity_poly.entity_id
_entity_poly.type
_entity_poly.pdbx_seq_one_letter_code
_entity_poly.pdbx_strand_id
1 'polypeptide(L)'
;MMWQRLCILMIASLLSATSWANKIENIRVWPAPNETRVVVDLEDKPDFSYFSLSRPDRLVVDLKQSQLATRLPKPVKGSDILRQIRKSSPPEASTYRLVFELKDGAKPHIFSLAPGGEYGHRLVVDLPHPKKVDKNKPALSVAEKKRRETVAALPFGTEDIVVAIDAGHGGNDPGAVGPSRKFEKYVTLSIAKQTAARINAVPGMRAVLTRTGDYFVDLNRRSEIARQHKAHLLVSVHADGFHKPQPRGASVWVLSRRRANSEIGRWIEKHEEQSNLLGGGSLLAQNNEDEYLSRAVLDLQFSNSQKEGFNVAKRVLKELGKVTKLHKSSPEHASLAVLKSPDIPSLLVEVGFISNPQEERLLFQRDHQRRLADAVYHGIRNYFERFPPDGTLFAARKNGVKHEVSAGQSLSVIAKKYKSSVAAIKSANGLTSNTLRVGQVLSIPNVDVAKLAGKTSKTTSTRTLTHTVSRGEFLGKIAEHYQVSVATLRRANNLKSDTLWVGQKLKVPGATSPAVKHKVKRGEYLGKIASNYGVTIESLRRANELRSDTLAVGQTLIIPGS
;
A
#
# COMPACT_ATOMS: atom_id res chain seq x y z
N MET A 1 43.14 -31.50 -64.17
CA MET A 1 42.67 -31.50 -62.75
C MET A 1 42.79 -30.16 -62.02
N MET A 2 43.38 -29.10 -62.60
CA MET A 2 43.51 -27.78 -61.93
C MET A 2 42.29 -26.87 -62.11
N TRP A 3 41.53 -27.02 -63.20
CA TRP A 3 40.34 -26.20 -63.48
C TRP A 3 39.09 -26.61 -62.68
N GLN A 4 38.89 -27.90 -62.40
CA GLN A 4 37.77 -28.37 -61.56
C GLN A 4 37.90 -27.95 -60.09
N ARG A 5 39.12 -27.78 -59.58
CA ARG A 5 39.36 -27.29 -58.22
C ARG A 5 39.15 -25.78 -58.09
N LEU A 6 39.37 -25.01 -59.17
CA LEU A 6 39.12 -23.57 -59.19
C LEU A 6 37.61 -23.25 -59.24
N CYS A 7 36.82 -24.03 -59.97
CA CYS A 7 35.36 -23.87 -60.00
C CYS A 7 34.68 -24.21 -58.67
N ILE A 8 35.19 -25.18 -57.92
CA ILE A 8 34.62 -25.55 -56.59
C ILE A 8 34.93 -24.48 -55.53
N LEU A 9 36.09 -23.80 -55.61
CA LEU A 9 36.41 -22.66 -54.73
C LEU A 9 35.64 -21.37 -55.11
N MET A 10 35.29 -21.16 -56.38
CA MET A 10 34.40 -20.05 -56.78
C MET A 10 32.93 -20.30 -56.40
N ILE A 11 32.45 -21.54 -56.43
CA ILE A 11 31.06 -21.86 -56.05
C ILE A 11 30.88 -21.85 -54.52
N ALA A 12 31.91 -22.19 -53.75
CA ALA A 12 31.87 -22.10 -52.28
C ALA A 12 31.98 -20.67 -51.72
N SER A 13 32.40 -19.68 -52.53
CA SER A 13 32.45 -18.26 -52.14
C SER A 13 31.18 -17.47 -52.49
N LEU A 14 30.22 -18.09 -53.19
CA LEU A 14 28.92 -17.50 -53.54
C LEU A 14 27.78 -17.87 -52.58
N LEU A 15 28.02 -18.73 -51.59
CA LEU A 15 27.12 -18.95 -50.45
C LEU A 15 27.40 -17.91 -49.35
N SER A 16 27.34 -16.63 -49.70
CA SER A 16 27.14 -15.59 -48.70
C SER A 16 25.75 -15.81 -48.13
N ALA A 17 25.65 -16.29 -46.88
CA ALA A 17 24.38 -16.34 -46.16
C ALA A 17 23.77 -14.94 -46.21
N THR A 18 22.76 -14.74 -47.04
CA THR A 18 21.96 -13.52 -47.01
C THR A 18 21.28 -13.50 -45.65
N SER A 19 21.83 -12.76 -44.69
CA SER A 19 21.13 -12.52 -43.43
C SER A 19 19.93 -11.66 -43.78
N TRP A 20 18.74 -12.26 -43.74
CA TRP A 20 17.50 -11.53 -43.95
C TRP A 20 17.41 -10.45 -42.87
N ALA A 21 17.06 -9.23 -43.28
CA ALA A 21 16.92 -8.15 -42.33
C ALA A 21 15.72 -8.44 -41.42
N ASN A 22 15.96 -8.41 -40.10
CA ASN A 22 14.94 -8.62 -39.09
C ASN A 22 13.81 -7.59 -39.27
N LYS A 23 12.57 -8.07 -39.29
CA LYS A 23 11.42 -7.26 -39.61
C LYS A 23 10.75 -6.74 -38.35
N ILE A 24 10.66 -5.41 -38.22
CA ILE A 24 9.85 -4.76 -37.18
C ILE A 24 8.39 -4.79 -37.65
N GLU A 25 7.64 -5.76 -37.17
CA GLU A 25 6.27 -6.03 -37.59
C GLU A 25 5.28 -5.02 -37.01
N ASN A 26 5.46 -4.66 -35.74
CA ASN A 26 4.54 -3.77 -35.04
C ASN A 26 5.24 -3.03 -33.89
N ILE A 27 4.66 -1.91 -33.47
CA ILE A 27 5.10 -1.16 -32.28
C ILE A 27 3.86 -0.88 -31.43
N ARG A 28 3.79 -1.47 -30.25
CA ARG A 28 2.67 -1.36 -29.30
C ARG A 28 3.07 -0.45 -28.14
N VAL A 29 2.17 0.44 -27.70
CA VAL A 29 2.44 1.42 -26.63
C VAL A 29 1.37 1.32 -25.57
N TRP A 30 1.78 1.23 -24.30
CA TRP A 30 0.91 1.12 -23.14
C TRP A 30 1.24 2.20 -22.10
N PRO A 31 0.49 3.31 -22.12
CA PRO A 31 0.52 4.25 -21.03
C PRO A 31 -0.11 3.65 -19.77
N ALA A 32 0.63 3.67 -18.67
CA ALA A 32 0.15 3.38 -17.32
C ALA A 32 0.42 4.61 -16.42
N PRO A 33 -0.17 4.72 -15.21
CA PRO A 33 0.01 5.91 -14.38
C PRO A 33 1.47 6.23 -14.01
N ASN A 34 2.31 5.20 -13.85
CA ASN A 34 3.69 5.33 -13.35
C ASN A 34 4.75 5.05 -14.40
N GLU A 35 4.39 4.48 -15.55
CA GLU A 35 5.31 4.12 -16.62
C GLU A 35 4.58 4.04 -17.96
N THR A 36 5.30 4.18 -19.05
CA THR A 36 4.82 3.84 -20.39
C THR A 36 5.69 2.73 -20.94
N ARG A 37 5.10 1.55 -21.18
CA ARG A 37 5.78 0.45 -21.86
C ARG A 37 5.60 0.60 -23.37
N VAL A 38 6.66 0.36 -24.13
CA VAL A 38 6.61 0.16 -25.57
C VAL A 38 7.15 -1.23 -25.88
N VAL A 39 6.49 -1.97 -26.75
CA VAL A 39 7.01 -3.23 -27.29
C VAL A 39 7.08 -3.10 -28.79
N VAL A 40 8.26 -3.40 -29.31
CA VAL A 40 8.52 -3.59 -30.73
C VAL A 40 8.42 -5.09 -30.98
N ASP A 41 7.49 -5.51 -31.84
CA ASP A 41 7.34 -6.91 -32.27
C ASP A 41 8.25 -7.13 -33.47
N LEU A 42 9.08 -8.17 -33.41
CA LEU A 42 10.10 -8.52 -34.39
C LEU A 42 10.00 -9.98 -34.84
N GLU A 43 10.39 -10.22 -36.09
CA GLU A 43 10.46 -11.58 -36.68
C GLU A 43 11.56 -12.41 -36.01
N ASP A 44 12.73 -11.83 -35.77
CA ASP A 44 13.89 -12.48 -35.16
C ASP A 44 14.37 -11.77 -33.88
N LYS A 45 15.31 -12.40 -33.15
CA LYS A 45 15.92 -11.81 -31.96
C LYS A 45 16.55 -10.44 -32.28
N PRO A 46 16.18 -9.36 -31.58
CA PRO A 46 16.76 -8.05 -31.84
C PRO A 46 18.20 -7.96 -31.33
N ASP A 47 19.13 -7.52 -32.19
CA ASP A 47 20.41 -6.92 -31.77
C ASP A 47 20.23 -5.40 -31.74
N PHE A 48 20.45 -4.78 -30.58
CA PHE A 48 20.16 -3.38 -30.38
C PHE A 48 21.17 -2.66 -29.50
N SER A 49 21.30 -1.35 -29.72
CA SER A 49 21.96 -0.42 -28.83
C SER A 49 21.05 0.78 -28.57
N TYR A 50 21.29 1.53 -27.50
CA TYR A 50 20.47 2.68 -27.18
C TYR A 50 21.26 3.75 -26.44
N PHE A 51 20.79 5.00 -26.56
CA PHE A 51 21.31 6.15 -25.84
C PHE A 51 20.22 7.20 -25.65
N SER A 52 20.44 8.11 -24.70
CA SER A 52 19.51 9.22 -24.43
C SER A 52 20.13 10.55 -24.83
N LEU A 53 19.32 11.44 -25.39
CA LEU A 53 19.68 12.82 -25.70
C LEU A 53 18.86 13.75 -24.82
N SER A 54 19.45 14.88 -24.43
CA SER A 54 18.75 15.99 -23.77
C SER A 54 18.60 17.17 -24.73
N ARG A 55 17.59 18.02 -24.52
CA ARG A 55 17.29 19.22 -25.33
C ARG A 55 16.99 18.96 -26.83
N PRO A 56 15.81 18.44 -27.20
CA PRO A 56 14.76 17.88 -26.35
C PRO A 56 15.07 16.45 -25.92
N ASP A 57 14.46 16.01 -24.82
CA ASP A 57 14.65 14.67 -24.27
C ASP A 57 14.17 13.60 -25.25
N ARG A 58 15.07 12.70 -25.62
CA ARG A 58 14.83 11.62 -26.59
C ARG A 58 15.56 10.37 -26.15
N LEU A 59 14.89 9.23 -26.26
CA LEU A 59 15.54 7.94 -26.26
C LEU A 59 15.73 7.50 -27.72
N VAL A 60 16.94 7.10 -28.08
CA VAL A 60 17.27 6.57 -29.40
C VAL A 60 17.60 5.10 -29.24
N VAL A 61 16.97 4.25 -30.05
CA VAL A 61 17.23 2.81 -30.10
C VAL A 61 17.59 2.44 -31.53
N ASP A 62 18.77 1.88 -31.69
CA ASP A 62 19.32 1.40 -32.95
C ASP A 62 19.19 -0.11 -33.02
N LEU A 63 18.42 -0.61 -33.99
CA LEU A 63 18.19 -2.03 -34.23
C LEU A 63 19.05 -2.46 -35.43
N LYS A 64 20.02 -3.34 -35.21
CA LYS A 64 20.92 -3.78 -36.29
C LYS A 64 20.21 -4.72 -37.24
N GLN A 65 20.64 -4.70 -38.51
CA GLN A 65 20.12 -5.55 -39.59
C GLN A 65 18.58 -5.58 -39.61
N SER A 66 17.92 -4.44 -39.43
CA SER A 66 16.47 -4.39 -39.23
C SER A 66 15.75 -3.49 -40.24
N GLN A 67 14.52 -3.83 -40.58
CA GLN A 67 13.66 -3.04 -41.48
C GLN A 67 12.26 -2.85 -40.89
N LEU A 68 11.64 -1.70 -41.16
CA LEU A 68 10.31 -1.37 -40.63
C LEU A 68 9.19 -1.84 -41.56
N ALA A 69 8.31 -2.70 -41.06
CA ALA A 69 7.10 -3.15 -41.75
C ALA A 69 5.81 -2.50 -41.25
N THR A 70 5.91 -1.59 -40.26
CA THR A 70 4.79 -0.84 -39.71
C THR A 70 4.87 0.67 -40.02
N ARG A 71 3.86 1.45 -39.63
CA ARG A 71 3.79 2.89 -39.94
C ARG A 71 4.38 3.75 -38.82
N LEU A 72 5.22 4.72 -39.21
CA LEU A 72 5.77 5.77 -38.36
C LEU A 72 5.67 7.14 -39.08
N PRO A 73 5.55 8.28 -38.35
CA PRO A 73 5.57 8.40 -36.90
C PRO A 73 4.28 7.88 -36.23
N LYS A 74 4.41 7.46 -34.97
CA LYS A 74 3.31 6.98 -34.12
C LYS A 74 3.12 7.94 -32.94
N PRO A 75 2.15 8.86 -33.00
CA PRO A 75 1.77 9.70 -31.86
C PRO A 75 1.26 8.86 -30.68
N VAL A 76 1.66 9.20 -29.47
CA VAL A 76 1.28 8.50 -28.24
C VAL A 76 0.34 9.37 -27.42
N LYS A 77 -0.91 8.93 -27.29
CA LYS A 77 -1.92 9.56 -26.43
C LYS A 77 -1.93 8.90 -25.05
N GLY A 78 -2.20 9.67 -24.00
CA GLY A 78 -2.36 9.16 -22.64
C GLY A 78 -1.07 8.87 -21.86
N SER A 79 0.11 9.00 -22.47
CA SER A 79 1.40 8.89 -21.78
C SER A 79 1.83 10.23 -21.18
N ASP A 80 2.30 10.22 -19.93
CA ASP A 80 2.91 11.39 -19.30
C ASP A 80 4.37 11.60 -19.72
N ILE A 81 5.03 10.57 -20.29
CA ILE A 81 6.46 10.61 -20.64
C ILE A 81 6.73 10.57 -22.15
N LEU A 82 5.97 9.82 -22.94
CA LEU A 82 6.23 9.59 -24.36
C LEU A 82 5.28 10.43 -25.22
N ARG A 83 5.81 11.27 -26.11
CA ARG A 83 5.02 12.06 -27.08
C ARG A 83 4.72 11.27 -28.33
N GLN A 84 5.76 10.71 -28.94
CA GLN A 84 5.66 9.99 -30.20
C GLN A 84 6.89 9.12 -30.43
N ILE A 85 6.74 8.16 -31.34
CA ILE A 85 7.83 7.33 -31.86
C ILE A 85 7.99 7.67 -33.33
N ARG A 86 9.21 7.89 -33.81
CA ARG A 86 9.49 8.14 -35.24
C ARG A 86 10.77 7.46 -35.69
N LYS A 87 10.97 7.41 -37.01
CA LYS A 87 12.24 7.00 -37.62
C LYS A 87 13.22 8.18 -37.69
N SER A 88 14.51 7.88 -37.66
CA SER A 88 15.59 8.83 -37.92
C SER A 88 16.68 8.18 -38.78
N SER A 89 17.59 8.98 -39.33
CA SER A 89 18.74 8.46 -40.08
C SER A 89 19.63 7.61 -39.15
N PRO A 90 19.87 6.33 -39.49
CA PRO A 90 20.73 5.44 -38.72
C PRO A 90 22.22 5.77 -38.92
N PRO A 91 23.11 5.26 -38.05
CA PRO A 91 24.55 5.43 -38.23
C PRO A 91 25.10 4.56 -39.38
N GLU A 92 24.44 3.45 -39.68
CA GLU A 92 24.83 2.45 -40.69
C GLU A 92 23.62 2.09 -41.56
N ALA A 93 23.85 1.74 -42.83
CA ALA A 93 22.77 1.44 -43.79
C ALA A 93 21.92 0.21 -43.39
N SER A 94 22.48 -0.74 -42.66
CA SER A 94 21.80 -1.95 -42.17
C SER A 94 21.05 -1.73 -40.85
N THR A 95 21.19 -0.57 -40.21
CA THR A 95 20.59 -0.29 -38.90
C THR A 95 19.29 0.48 -39.06
N TYR A 96 18.27 0.14 -38.26
CA TYR A 96 17.05 0.93 -38.16
C TYR A 96 17.03 1.74 -36.86
N ARG A 97 16.96 3.07 -36.97
CA ARG A 97 16.95 3.98 -35.82
C ARG A 97 15.53 4.42 -35.46
N LEU A 98 15.08 3.99 -34.28
CA LEU A 98 13.85 4.45 -33.64
C LEU A 98 14.17 5.57 -32.66
N VAL A 99 13.40 6.66 -32.72
CA VAL A 99 13.50 7.76 -31.77
C VAL A 99 12.18 7.95 -31.04
N PHE A 100 12.26 7.82 -29.73
CA PHE A 100 11.19 8.03 -28.77
C PHE A 100 11.31 9.46 -28.26
N GLU A 101 10.38 10.34 -28.67
CA GLU A 101 10.35 11.71 -28.18
C GLU A 101 9.71 11.78 -26.82
N LEU A 102 10.47 12.24 -25.84
CA LEU A 102 10.02 12.29 -24.47
C LEU A 102 9.52 13.71 -24.11
N LYS A 103 8.56 13.76 -23.20
CA LYS A 103 8.06 15.00 -22.60
C LYS A 103 8.99 15.50 -21.49
N ASP A 104 9.72 14.59 -20.88
CA ASP A 104 10.64 14.80 -19.76
C ASP A 104 11.75 13.72 -19.80
N GLY A 105 12.80 13.87 -19.02
CA GLY A 105 13.87 12.87 -18.92
C GLY A 105 13.40 11.60 -18.21
N ALA A 106 13.77 10.43 -18.73
CA ALA A 106 13.52 9.13 -18.09
C ALA A 106 14.75 8.23 -18.19
N LYS A 107 14.94 7.36 -17.19
CA LYS A 107 15.90 6.25 -17.26
C LYS A 107 15.18 5.02 -17.81
N PRO A 108 15.39 4.63 -19.08
CA PRO A 108 14.65 3.52 -19.68
C PRO A 108 15.15 2.17 -19.15
N HIS A 109 14.26 1.20 -19.05
CA HIS A 109 14.62 -0.22 -18.91
C HIS A 109 14.31 -0.93 -20.22
N ILE A 110 15.32 -1.49 -20.89
CA ILE A 110 15.17 -2.08 -22.23
C ILE A 110 15.69 -3.52 -22.21
N PHE A 111 14.87 -4.46 -22.69
CA PHE A 111 15.23 -5.88 -22.74
C PHE A 111 14.49 -6.60 -23.86
N SER A 112 15.07 -7.70 -24.35
CA SER A 112 14.45 -8.55 -25.38
C SER A 112 13.72 -9.74 -24.75
N LEU A 113 12.58 -10.12 -25.32
CA LEU A 113 11.87 -11.37 -24.99
C LEU A 113 11.92 -12.34 -26.18
N ALA A 114 12.14 -13.62 -25.88
CA ALA A 114 12.00 -14.70 -26.84
C ALA A 114 10.53 -14.92 -27.25
N PRO A 115 10.26 -15.66 -28.34
CA PRO A 115 8.91 -16.01 -28.75
C PRO A 115 8.16 -16.76 -27.64
N GLY A 116 6.86 -16.47 -27.51
CA GLY A 116 6.02 -17.13 -26.51
C GLY A 116 4.54 -16.83 -26.71
N GLY A 117 3.73 -17.89 -26.69
CA GLY A 117 2.30 -17.82 -27.04
C GLY A 117 2.13 -17.48 -28.52
N GLU A 118 1.27 -16.50 -28.82
CA GLU A 118 1.02 -16.00 -30.19
C GLU A 118 2.04 -14.93 -30.64
N TYR A 119 3.01 -14.56 -29.79
CA TYR A 119 3.93 -13.46 -30.06
C TYR A 119 5.34 -13.96 -30.39
N GLY A 120 5.94 -13.41 -31.44
CA GLY A 120 7.33 -13.62 -31.83
C GLY A 120 8.35 -12.93 -30.91
N HIS A 121 9.51 -12.62 -31.46
CA HIS A 121 10.56 -11.90 -30.74
C HIS A 121 10.09 -10.47 -30.42
N ARG A 122 10.48 -9.95 -29.26
CA ARG A 122 10.03 -8.63 -28.80
C ARG A 122 11.18 -7.84 -28.19
N LEU A 123 11.22 -6.54 -28.46
CA LEU A 123 12.02 -5.59 -27.70
C LEU A 123 11.09 -4.75 -26.83
N VAL A 124 11.27 -4.84 -25.51
CA VAL A 124 10.48 -4.09 -24.53
C VAL A 124 11.26 -2.87 -24.08
N VAL A 125 10.62 -1.70 -24.08
CA VAL A 125 11.16 -0.42 -23.61
C VAL A 125 10.21 0.14 -22.56
N ASP A 126 10.63 0.10 -21.30
CA ASP A 126 9.89 0.68 -20.18
C ASP A 126 10.39 2.08 -19.88
N LEU A 127 9.50 3.06 -20.00
CA LEU A 127 9.76 4.47 -19.73
C LEU A 127 9.06 4.87 -18.43
N PRO A 128 9.76 4.91 -17.29
CA PRO A 128 9.17 5.35 -16.04
C PRO A 128 8.72 6.81 -16.16
N HIS A 129 7.54 7.12 -15.63
CA HIS A 129 7.08 8.49 -15.56
C HIS A 129 7.90 9.23 -14.50
N PRO A 130 8.24 10.51 -14.74
CA PRO A 130 8.77 11.36 -13.68
C PRO A 130 7.78 11.30 -12.52
N LYS A 131 8.27 11.00 -11.32
CA LYS A 131 7.42 10.99 -10.12
C LYS A 131 6.76 12.37 -10.08
N LYS A 132 5.46 12.42 -10.39
CA LYS A 132 4.65 13.58 -10.08
C LYS A 132 4.74 13.69 -8.56
N VAL A 133 5.63 14.55 -8.07
CA VAL A 133 5.50 15.11 -6.74
C VAL A 133 4.14 15.76 -6.81
N ASP A 134 3.14 15.08 -6.26
CA ASP A 134 1.79 15.60 -6.15
C ASP A 134 1.93 16.94 -5.42
N LYS A 135 1.99 18.05 -6.16
CA LYS A 135 2.02 19.39 -5.57
C LYS A 135 0.70 19.67 -4.80
N ASN A 136 -0.30 18.82 -5.03
CA ASN A 136 -1.60 18.76 -4.34
C ASN A 136 -1.75 17.58 -3.36
N LYS A 137 -0.74 16.72 -3.17
CA LYS A 137 -0.66 15.98 -1.90
C LYS A 137 -0.16 17.03 -0.94
N PRO A 138 -0.91 17.37 0.12
CA PRO A 138 -0.29 18.08 1.21
C PRO A 138 0.97 17.26 1.56
N ALA A 139 2.13 17.90 1.66
CA ALA A 139 3.19 17.33 2.47
C ALA A 139 2.50 16.84 3.74
N LEU A 140 2.55 15.51 4.02
CA LEU A 140 1.79 14.88 5.10
C LEU A 140 1.69 15.88 6.23
N SER A 141 0.48 16.37 6.49
CA SER A 141 0.35 17.52 7.40
C SER A 141 1.10 17.17 8.68
N VAL A 142 1.70 18.14 9.37
CA VAL A 142 2.36 17.86 10.65
C VAL A 142 1.41 17.08 11.58
N ALA A 143 0.10 17.25 11.43
CA ALA A 143 -0.94 16.45 12.09
C ALA A 143 -1.04 14.99 11.62
N GLU A 144 -0.91 14.66 10.33
CA GLU A 144 -0.87 13.28 9.83
C GLU A 144 0.45 12.58 10.16
N LYS A 145 1.57 13.30 10.10
CA LYS A 145 2.88 12.77 10.49
C LYS A 145 2.90 12.51 12.00
N LYS A 146 2.38 13.46 12.79
CA LYS A 146 2.19 13.32 14.24
C LYS A 146 1.14 12.27 14.59
N ARG A 147 0.08 12.08 13.78
CA ARG A 147 -0.91 10.99 13.93
C ARG A 147 -0.28 9.64 13.65
N ARG A 148 0.55 9.50 12.60
CA ARG A 148 1.31 8.27 12.35
C ARG A 148 2.34 8.01 13.45
N GLU A 149 3.02 9.04 13.95
CA GLU A 149 3.96 8.91 15.07
C GLU A 149 3.25 8.59 16.40
N THR A 150 2.08 9.19 16.69
CA THR A 150 1.29 8.86 17.89
C THR A 150 0.59 7.51 17.79
N VAL A 151 0.17 7.09 16.60
CA VAL A 151 -0.40 5.75 16.34
C VAL A 151 0.71 4.68 16.37
N ALA A 152 1.90 4.98 15.85
CA ALA A 152 3.09 4.14 15.99
C ALA A 152 3.65 4.10 17.41
N ALA A 153 3.38 5.12 18.24
CA ALA A 153 3.74 5.16 19.66
C ALA A 153 2.70 4.50 20.59
N LEU A 154 1.62 3.93 20.05
CA LEU A 154 0.70 3.12 20.84
C LEU A 154 1.29 1.70 20.98
N PRO A 155 1.33 1.12 22.19
CA PRO A 155 1.92 -0.20 22.41
C PRO A 155 1.04 -1.35 21.88
N PHE A 156 0.17 -1.11 20.90
CA PHE A 156 -0.72 -2.10 20.32
C PHE A 156 -0.82 -1.98 18.81
N GLY A 157 -1.17 -3.11 18.20
CA GLY A 157 -1.41 -3.21 16.78
C GLY A 157 -2.50 -2.24 16.31
N THR A 158 -2.09 -1.22 15.58
CA THR A 158 -2.97 -0.20 14.97
C THR A 158 -2.86 -0.21 13.46
N GLU A 159 -2.03 -1.08 12.90
CA GLU A 159 -1.84 -1.17 11.47
C GLU A 159 -3.08 -1.77 10.80
N ASP A 160 -3.32 -1.34 9.58
CA ASP A 160 -4.35 -1.93 8.74
C ASP A 160 -3.87 -3.27 8.18
N ILE A 161 -4.76 -4.25 8.10
CA ILE A 161 -4.55 -5.41 7.25
C ILE A 161 -4.57 -4.95 5.81
N VAL A 162 -3.42 -5.04 5.16
CA VAL A 162 -3.25 -4.70 3.75
C VAL A 162 -3.55 -5.91 2.88
N VAL A 163 -4.50 -5.78 1.93
CA VAL A 163 -4.82 -6.81 0.94
C VAL A 163 -4.54 -6.28 -0.45
N ALA A 164 -3.62 -6.91 -1.18
CA ALA A 164 -3.39 -6.61 -2.58
C ALA A 164 -4.45 -7.36 -3.41
N ILE A 165 -5.21 -6.61 -4.22
CA ILE A 165 -6.19 -7.13 -5.16
C ILE A 165 -5.64 -6.94 -6.57
N ASP A 166 -5.32 -8.04 -7.21
CA ASP A 166 -4.84 -8.06 -8.58
C ASP A 166 -6.01 -8.25 -9.55
N ALA A 167 -6.17 -7.32 -10.49
CA ALA A 167 -7.13 -7.49 -11.57
C ALA A 167 -6.42 -8.15 -12.75
N GLY A 168 -6.76 -9.41 -13.05
CA GLY A 168 -6.18 -10.19 -14.15
C GLY A 168 -6.16 -9.42 -15.47
N HIS A 169 -5.12 -9.64 -16.29
CA HIS A 169 -4.96 -9.06 -17.63
C HIS A 169 -4.90 -7.52 -17.63
N GLY A 170 -5.23 -6.87 -18.75
CA GLY A 170 -5.30 -5.42 -18.89
C GLY A 170 -4.52 -4.88 -20.10
N GLY A 171 -4.94 -3.73 -20.63
CA GLY A 171 -4.34 -3.15 -21.83
C GLY A 171 -4.58 -4.02 -23.07
N ASN A 172 -3.50 -4.41 -23.76
CA ASN A 172 -3.60 -5.30 -24.93
C ASN A 172 -3.74 -6.77 -24.58
N ASP A 173 -3.64 -7.15 -23.31
CA ASP A 173 -4.00 -8.48 -22.86
C ASP A 173 -5.50 -8.48 -22.52
N PRO A 174 -6.37 -9.00 -23.40
CA PRO A 174 -7.81 -9.05 -23.13
C PRO A 174 -8.17 -10.12 -22.07
N GLY A 175 -7.26 -11.05 -21.78
CA GLY A 175 -7.59 -12.33 -21.17
C GLY A 175 -8.46 -13.18 -22.09
N ALA A 176 -9.22 -14.09 -21.49
CA ALA A 176 -10.19 -14.89 -22.22
C ALA A 176 -11.25 -14.00 -22.90
N VAL A 177 -11.68 -14.44 -24.09
CA VAL A 177 -12.67 -13.73 -24.92
C VAL A 177 -13.95 -14.56 -24.96
N GLY A 178 -15.05 -13.96 -24.51
CA GLY A 178 -16.37 -14.59 -24.53
C GLY A 178 -16.96 -14.67 -25.95
N PRO A 179 -17.98 -15.52 -26.17
CA PRO A 179 -18.59 -15.72 -27.48
C PRO A 179 -19.22 -14.44 -28.06
N SER A 180 -19.61 -13.46 -27.24
CA SER A 180 -20.07 -12.14 -27.69
C SER A 180 -18.95 -11.10 -27.85
N ARG A 181 -17.68 -11.52 -27.94
CA ARG A 181 -16.45 -10.70 -27.98
C ARG A 181 -16.28 -9.77 -26.79
N LYS A 182 -16.74 -10.21 -25.62
CA LYS A 182 -16.46 -9.51 -24.37
C LYS A 182 -15.14 -10.00 -23.78
N PHE A 183 -14.40 -9.08 -23.16
CA PHE A 183 -13.06 -9.35 -22.65
C PHE A 183 -13.03 -9.51 -21.13
N GLU A 184 -12.34 -10.55 -20.67
CA GLU A 184 -12.12 -10.85 -19.26
C GLU A 184 -11.58 -9.64 -18.49
N LYS A 185 -10.61 -8.92 -19.04
CA LYS A 185 -9.94 -7.78 -18.39
C LYS A 185 -10.88 -6.72 -17.81
N TYR A 186 -12.09 -6.57 -18.36
CA TYR A 186 -13.09 -5.61 -17.86
C TYR A 186 -13.87 -6.15 -16.66
N VAL A 187 -14.19 -7.45 -16.68
CA VAL A 187 -14.86 -8.13 -15.57
C VAL A 187 -13.93 -8.16 -14.36
N THR A 188 -12.68 -8.57 -14.56
CA THR A 188 -11.68 -8.67 -13.49
C THR A 188 -11.41 -7.31 -12.84
N LEU A 189 -11.29 -6.24 -13.64
CA LEU A 189 -11.10 -4.87 -13.12
C LEU A 189 -12.31 -4.40 -12.30
N SER A 190 -13.52 -4.66 -12.80
CA SER A 190 -14.75 -4.25 -12.10
C SER A 190 -14.87 -4.95 -10.75
N ILE A 191 -14.71 -6.28 -10.72
CA ILE A 191 -14.82 -7.07 -9.49
C ILE A 191 -13.70 -6.68 -8.52
N ALA A 192 -12.45 -6.54 -8.99
CA ALA A 192 -11.33 -6.13 -8.16
C ALA A 192 -11.58 -4.77 -7.49
N LYS A 193 -12.06 -3.77 -8.23
CA LYS A 193 -12.42 -2.45 -7.66
C LYS A 193 -13.53 -2.55 -6.63
N GLN A 194 -14.54 -3.37 -6.89
CA GLN A 194 -15.66 -3.58 -5.99
C GLN A 194 -15.23 -4.30 -4.70
N THR A 195 -14.37 -5.30 -4.78
CA THR A 195 -13.76 -5.98 -3.63
C THR A 195 -12.89 -5.02 -2.83
N ALA A 196 -12.03 -4.24 -3.51
CA ALA A 196 -11.19 -3.24 -2.86
C ALA A 196 -12.02 -2.17 -2.12
N ALA A 197 -13.12 -1.71 -2.70
CA ALA A 197 -14.02 -0.75 -2.05
C ALA A 197 -14.62 -1.29 -0.74
N ARG A 198 -15.02 -2.57 -0.71
CA ARG A 198 -15.54 -3.23 0.50
C ARG A 198 -14.47 -3.36 1.57
N ILE A 199 -13.27 -3.78 1.19
CA ILE A 199 -12.13 -3.88 2.11
C ILE A 199 -11.81 -2.51 2.71
N ASN A 200 -11.74 -1.45 1.89
CA ASN A 200 -11.46 -0.10 2.34
C ASN A 200 -12.56 0.50 3.23
N ALA A 201 -13.79 -0.03 3.18
CA ALA A 201 -14.88 0.40 4.05
C ALA A 201 -14.77 -0.18 5.47
N VAL A 202 -13.89 -1.16 5.70
CA VAL A 202 -13.71 -1.81 7.01
C VAL A 202 -12.58 -1.14 7.79
N PRO A 203 -12.85 -0.57 8.98
CA PRO A 203 -11.79 -0.01 9.82
C PRO A 203 -10.79 -1.08 10.25
N GLY A 204 -9.51 -0.84 9.96
CA GLY A 204 -8.41 -1.80 10.19
C GLY A 204 -8.07 -2.66 8.97
N MET A 205 -8.62 -2.36 7.80
CA MET A 205 -8.26 -3.00 6.53
C MET A 205 -8.01 -1.97 5.43
N ARG A 206 -7.12 -2.30 4.49
CA ARG A 206 -6.77 -1.46 3.35
C ARG A 206 -6.52 -2.31 2.13
N ALA A 207 -7.13 -1.96 0.99
CA ALA A 207 -6.88 -2.60 -0.28
C ALA A 207 -5.83 -1.85 -1.12
N VAL A 208 -5.05 -2.60 -1.89
CA VAL A 208 -4.12 -2.08 -2.90
C VAL A 208 -4.43 -2.77 -4.22
N LEU A 209 -4.74 -2.00 -5.27
CA LEU A 209 -4.98 -2.56 -6.60
C LEU A 209 -3.67 -2.62 -7.40
N THR A 210 -3.40 -3.73 -8.08
CA THR A 210 -2.27 -3.82 -9.03
C THR A 210 -2.48 -2.91 -10.25
N ARG A 211 -3.74 -2.74 -10.66
CA ARG A 211 -4.17 -1.74 -11.64
C ARG A 211 -5.49 -1.09 -11.30
N THR A 212 -5.60 0.20 -11.55
CA THR A 212 -6.83 0.99 -11.35
C THR A 212 -7.55 1.34 -12.66
N GLY A 213 -6.96 0.98 -13.80
CA GLY A 213 -7.48 1.24 -15.14
C GLY A 213 -7.22 0.09 -16.11
N ASP A 214 -7.52 0.33 -17.38
CA ASP A 214 -7.27 -0.63 -18.46
C ASP A 214 -5.85 -0.44 -19.03
N TYR A 215 -4.86 -0.92 -18.28
CA TYR A 215 -3.47 -0.98 -18.71
C TYR A 215 -2.87 -2.32 -18.29
N PHE A 216 -1.86 -2.77 -19.02
CA PHE A 216 -1.17 -4.01 -18.75
C PHE A 216 -0.28 -3.88 -17.51
N VAL A 217 -0.22 -4.95 -16.71
CA VAL A 217 0.73 -5.10 -15.60
C VAL A 217 1.42 -6.45 -15.72
N ASP A 218 2.74 -6.44 -15.78
CA ASP A 218 3.57 -7.64 -15.85
C ASP A 218 3.31 -8.59 -14.67
N LEU A 219 3.41 -9.90 -14.90
CA LEU A 219 3.12 -10.92 -13.90
C LEU A 219 4.02 -10.81 -12.65
N ASN A 220 5.30 -10.49 -12.81
CA ASN A 220 6.22 -10.30 -11.67
C ASN A 220 5.88 -9.00 -10.94
N ARG A 221 5.56 -7.94 -11.69
CA ARG A 221 5.21 -6.64 -11.14
C ARG A 221 3.98 -6.71 -10.23
N ARG A 222 3.02 -7.58 -10.52
CA ARG A 222 1.82 -7.79 -9.66
C ARG A 222 2.20 -8.19 -8.23
N SER A 223 3.09 -9.19 -8.08
CA SER A 223 3.58 -9.63 -6.76
C SER A 223 4.49 -8.59 -6.11
N GLU A 224 5.28 -7.85 -6.90
CA GLU A 224 6.10 -6.75 -6.38
C GLU A 224 5.25 -5.61 -5.80
N ILE A 225 4.15 -5.22 -6.45
CA ILE A 225 3.24 -4.21 -5.93
C ILE A 225 2.72 -4.64 -4.55
N ALA A 226 2.33 -5.91 -4.38
CA ALA A 226 1.89 -6.43 -3.10
C ALA A 226 2.98 -6.29 -2.02
N ARG A 227 4.23 -6.68 -2.33
CA ARG A 227 5.39 -6.54 -1.42
C ARG A 227 5.72 -5.09 -1.08
N GLN A 228 5.76 -4.20 -2.07
CA GLN A 228 6.03 -2.77 -1.88
C GLN A 228 5.05 -2.12 -0.91
N HIS A 229 3.80 -2.62 -0.88
CA HIS A 229 2.77 -2.13 0.03
C HIS A 229 2.63 -2.93 1.33
N LYS A 230 3.54 -3.89 1.59
CA LYS A 230 3.52 -4.80 2.74
C LYS A 230 2.16 -5.52 2.86
N ALA A 231 1.68 -6.07 1.75
CA ALA A 231 0.42 -6.80 1.73
C ALA A 231 0.52 -8.08 2.56
N HIS A 232 -0.52 -8.35 3.35
CA HIS A 232 -0.68 -9.58 4.13
C HIS A 232 -1.32 -10.70 3.30
N LEU A 233 -1.92 -10.36 2.16
CA LEU A 233 -2.58 -11.29 1.25
C LEU A 233 -2.59 -10.68 -0.16
N LEU A 234 -2.33 -11.52 -1.17
CA LEU A 234 -2.52 -11.19 -2.58
C LEU A 234 -3.67 -12.03 -3.15
N VAL A 235 -4.67 -11.37 -3.73
CA VAL A 235 -5.83 -11.99 -4.36
C VAL A 235 -5.89 -11.56 -5.81
N SER A 236 -5.63 -12.47 -6.73
CA SER A 236 -5.78 -12.23 -8.17
C SER A 236 -7.17 -12.65 -8.63
N VAL A 237 -7.89 -11.78 -9.34
CA VAL A 237 -9.26 -12.03 -9.83
C VAL A 237 -9.20 -12.27 -11.33
N HIS A 238 -9.75 -13.40 -11.75
CA HIS A 238 -9.81 -13.88 -13.14
C HIS A 238 -11.21 -14.37 -13.49
N ALA A 239 -11.49 -14.45 -14.79
CA ALA A 239 -12.67 -15.07 -15.36
C ALA A 239 -12.30 -15.78 -16.66
N ASP A 240 -11.43 -16.80 -16.53
CA ASP A 240 -10.75 -17.47 -17.63
C ASP A 240 -11.72 -18.17 -18.60
N GLY A 241 -11.20 -18.83 -19.63
CA GLY A 241 -11.97 -19.56 -20.63
C GLY A 241 -11.42 -20.96 -20.87
N PHE A 242 -12.32 -21.87 -21.24
CA PHE A 242 -11.95 -23.15 -21.85
C PHE A 242 -12.22 -23.14 -23.34
N HIS A 243 -11.49 -23.97 -24.10
CA HIS A 243 -11.77 -24.23 -25.52
C HIS A 243 -13.20 -24.73 -25.76
N LYS A 244 -13.74 -25.47 -24.80
CA LYS A 244 -15.12 -25.96 -24.78
C LYS A 244 -16.00 -24.99 -23.99
N PRO A 245 -17.21 -24.64 -24.44
CA PRO A 245 -18.08 -23.66 -23.76
C PRO A 245 -18.84 -24.23 -22.55
N GLN A 246 -18.79 -25.54 -22.30
CA GLN A 246 -19.56 -26.20 -21.24
C GLN A 246 -19.09 -25.92 -19.81
N PRO A 247 -17.78 -25.86 -19.48
CA PRO A 247 -17.31 -25.58 -18.12
C PRO A 247 -17.86 -24.25 -17.60
N ARG A 248 -18.33 -24.25 -16.36
CA ARG A 248 -18.91 -23.09 -15.67
C ARG A 248 -18.68 -23.14 -14.18
N GLY A 249 -18.89 -22.01 -13.51
CA GLY A 249 -18.74 -21.87 -12.07
C GLY A 249 -17.36 -21.41 -11.60
N ALA A 250 -17.31 -20.99 -10.34
CA ALA A 250 -16.12 -20.44 -9.72
C ALA A 250 -15.14 -21.51 -9.23
N SER A 251 -13.86 -21.15 -9.15
CA SER A 251 -12.81 -21.95 -8.51
C SER A 251 -11.75 -21.03 -7.89
N VAL A 252 -10.94 -21.57 -6.98
CA VAL A 252 -9.86 -20.81 -6.36
C VAL A 252 -8.59 -21.63 -6.40
N TRP A 253 -7.50 -21.01 -6.84
CA TRP A 253 -6.20 -21.64 -7.04
C TRP A 253 -5.18 -21.08 -6.07
N VAL A 254 -4.27 -21.94 -5.63
CA VAL A 254 -3.11 -21.59 -4.79
C VAL A 254 -1.83 -22.15 -5.42
N LEU A 255 -0.68 -21.67 -4.97
CA LEU A 255 0.61 -22.13 -5.50
C LEU A 255 0.80 -23.64 -5.27
N SER A 256 1.29 -24.35 -6.29
CA SER A 256 1.69 -25.76 -6.16
C SER A 256 3.06 -25.91 -5.47
N ARG A 257 3.23 -26.99 -4.71
CA ARG A 257 4.53 -27.33 -4.08
C ARG A 257 5.67 -27.44 -5.09
N ARG A 258 5.43 -28.11 -6.22
CA ARG A 258 6.43 -28.23 -7.30
C ARG A 258 6.89 -26.86 -7.79
N ARG A 259 5.95 -25.92 -8.03
CA ARG A 259 6.31 -24.57 -8.45
C ARG A 259 7.07 -23.83 -7.37
N ALA A 260 6.66 -23.92 -6.10
CA ALA A 260 7.37 -23.31 -4.98
C ALA A 260 8.82 -23.79 -4.90
N ASN A 261 9.08 -25.09 -5.02
CA ASN A 261 10.44 -25.64 -5.03
C ASN A 261 11.31 -25.06 -6.16
N SER A 262 10.74 -24.88 -7.36
CA SER A 262 11.43 -24.23 -8.47
C SER A 262 11.64 -22.72 -8.28
N GLU A 263 10.81 -22.05 -7.48
CA GLU A 263 11.03 -20.65 -7.12
C GLU A 263 12.13 -20.53 -6.07
N ILE A 264 12.17 -21.41 -5.05
CA ILE A 264 13.23 -21.42 -4.03
C ILE A 264 14.61 -21.49 -4.69
N GLY A 265 14.82 -22.38 -5.65
CA GLY A 265 16.09 -22.45 -6.41
C GLY A 265 16.43 -21.14 -7.12
N ARG A 266 15.45 -20.51 -7.79
CA ARG A 266 15.65 -19.21 -8.46
C ARG A 266 15.94 -18.06 -7.50
N TRP A 267 15.38 -18.10 -6.29
CA TRP A 267 15.68 -17.13 -5.23
C TRP A 267 17.07 -17.34 -4.63
N ILE A 268 17.53 -18.60 -4.55
CA ILE A 268 18.89 -18.93 -4.12
C ILE A 268 19.94 -18.36 -5.10
N GLU A 269 19.72 -18.52 -6.40
CA GLU A 269 20.61 -17.98 -7.44
C GLU A 269 20.70 -16.44 -7.40
N LYS A 270 19.63 -15.75 -6.95
CA LYS A 270 19.50 -14.30 -6.89
C LYS A 270 19.87 -13.70 -5.52
N HIS A 271 21.15 -13.81 -5.15
CA HIS A 271 21.70 -13.36 -3.87
C HIS A 271 21.28 -11.95 -3.45
N GLU A 272 21.22 -10.96 -4.37
CA GLU A 272 20.84 -9.57 -4.05
C GLU A 272 19.36 -9.39 -3.65
N GLU A 273 18.44 -10.23 -4.15
CA GLU A 273 17.01 -10.10 -3.86
C GLU A 273 16.65 -10.70 -2.48
N GLN A 274 17.51 -11.56 -1.91
CA GLN A 274 17.31 -12.23 -0.62
C GLN A 274 17.39 -11.28 0.57
N SER A 275 18.38 -10.38 0.58
CA SER A 275 18.61 -9.45 1.69
C SER A 275 17.40 -8.54 1.93
N ASN A 276 16.65 -8.22 0.87
CA ASN A 276 15.43 -7.42 0.94
C ASN A 276 14.22 -8.21 1.48
N LEU A 277 14.15 -9.51 1.19
CA LEU A 277 13.03 -10.38 1.59
C LEU A 277 13.11 -10.81 3.06
N LEU A 278 14.32 -11.04 3.56
CA LEU A 278 14.57 -11.53 4.93
C LEU A 278 14.51 -10.43 6.00
N GLY A 279 14.13 -9.20 5.62
CA GLY A 279 13.75 -8.15 6.55
C GLY A 279 14.81 -7.82 7.60
N GLY A 280 15.95 -7.26 7.18
CA GLY A 280 16.83 -6.50 8.08
C GLY A 280 17.36 -7.24 9.32
N GLY A 281 17.43 -8.57 9.29
CA GLY A 281 18.13 -9.36 10.30
C GLY A 281 19.63 -9.37 10.00
N SER A 282 20.39 -8.54 10.71
CA SER A 282 21.87 -8.52 10.74
C SER A 282 22.53 -9.88 11.05
N LEU A 283 21.76 -10.92 11.37
CA LEU A 283 22.24 -12.26 11.68
C LEU A 283 22.44 -13.15 10.45
N LEU A 284 21.75 -12.88 9.32
CA LEU A 284 21.90 -13.67 8.09
C LEU A 284 22.69 -12.93 7.00
N ALA A 285 22.64 -11.60 6.99
CA ALA A 285 23.39 -10.79 6.03
C ALA A 285 24.91 -10.72 6.33
N GLN A 286 25.35 -11.14 7.53
CA GLN A 286 26.77 -11.17 7.89
C GLN A 286 27.45 -12.50 7.57
N ASN A 287 26.69 -13.58 7.38
CA ASN A 287 27.23 -14.90 7.05
C ASN A 287 26.77 -15.29 5.64
N ASN A 288 27.51 -14.81 4.64
CA ASN A 288 27.30 -15.04 3.20
C ASN A 288 27.41 -16.52 2.75
N GLU A 289 27.34 -17.52 3.65
CA GLU A 289 27.87 -18.86 3.34
C GLU A 289 26.93 -20.05 3.53
N ASP A 290 25.70 -19.89 4.05
CA ASP A 290 24.84 -21.06 4.27
C ASP A 290 23.59 -21.06 3.36
N GLU A 291 23.82 -21.44 2.09
CA GLU A 291 22.77 -21.72 1.10
C GLU A 291 21.68 -22.64 1.69
N TYR A 292 22.07 -23.62 2.52
CA TYR A 292 21.16 -24.55 3.18
C TYR A 292 20.23 -23.85 4.18
N LEU A 293 20.76 -22.93 4.99
CA LEU A 293 19.95 -22.16 5.93
C LEU A 293 18.98 -21.24 5.18
N SER A 294 19.45 -20.55 4.14
CA SER A 294 18.62 -19.68 3.31
C SER A 294 17.50 -20.48 2.62
N ARG A 295 17.82 -21.66 2.09
CA ARG A 295 16.86 -22.59 1.51
C ARG A 295 15.82 -23.06 2.53
N ALA A 296 16.25 -23.41 3.75
CA ALA A 296 15.35 -23.83 4.81
C ALA A 296 14.38 -22.72 5.22
N VAL A 297 14.87 -21.47 5.38
CA VAL A 297 14.03 -20.32 5.71
C VAL A 297 13.03 -20.03 4.58
N LEU A 298 13.47 -20.04 3.32
CA LEU A 298 12.58 -19.84 2.17
C LEU A 298 11.54 -20.97 2.07
N ASP A 299 11.92 -22.22 2.30
CA ASP A 299 10.99 -23.37 2.30
C ASP A 299 9.93 -23.24 3.40
N LEU A 300 10.34 -22.83 4.61
CA LEU A 300 9.41 -22.54 5.71
C LEU A 300 8.45 -21.39 5.36
N GLN A 301 8.95 -20.31 4.76
CA GLN A 301 8.13 -19.17 4.32
C GLN A 301 7.11 -19.59 3.26
N PHE A 302 7.55 -20.29 2.19
CA PHE A 302 6.65 -20.81 1.16
C PHE A 302 5.62 -21.78 1.73
N SER A 303 6.03 -22.69 2.61
CA SER A 303 5.13 -23.65 3.26
C SER A 303 4.06 -22.93 4.10
N ASN A 304 4.45 -21.91 4.87
CA ASN A 304 3.51 -21.08 5.62
C ASN A 304 2.57 -20.29 4.69
N SER A 305 3.12 -19.62 3.67
CA SER A 305 2.36 -18.84 2.67
C SER A 305 1.34 -19.72 1.94
N GLN A 306 1.71 -20.95 1.54
CA GLN A 306 0.82 -21.91 0.91
C GLN A 306 -0.30 -22.37 1.85
N LYS A 307 0.03 -22.69 3.10
CA LYS A 307 -0.95 -23.11 4.11
C LYS A 307 -1.98 -22.01 4.38
N GLU A 308 -1.52 -20.78 4.59
CA GLU A 308 -2.39 -19.64 4.81
C GLU A 308 -3.21 -19.30 3.57
N GLY A 309 -2.58 -19.29 2.39
CA GLY A 309 -3.26 -19.10 1.11
C GLY A 309 -4.38 -20.12 0.90
N PHE A 310 -4.14 -21.40 1.19
CA PHE A 310 -5.16 -22.45 1.11
C PHE A 310 -6.30 -22.25 2.11
N ASN A 311 -6.00 -21.81 3.34
CA ASN A 311 -7.01 -21.52 4.36
C ASN A 311 -7.92 -20.35 3.97
N VAL A 312 -7.35 -19.28 3.40
CA VAL A 312 -8.12 -18.16 2.84
C VAL A 312 -8.94 -18.63 1.65
N ALA A 313 -8.32 -19.38 0.72
CA ALA A 313 -8.96 -19.88 -0.49
C ALA A 313 -10.21 -20.73 -0.19
N LYS A 314 -10.16 -21.63 0.80
CA LYS A 314 -11.34 -22.40 1.25
C LYS A 314 -12.51 -21.50 1.68
N ARG A 315 -12.22 -20.39 2.37
CA ARG A 315 -13.24 -19.46 2.86
C ARG A 315 -13.84 -18.65 1.73
N VAL A 316 -13.00 -18.14 0.84
CA VAL A 316 -13.44 -17.46 -0.40
C VAL A 316 -14.29 -18.39 -1.25
N LEU A 317 -13.85 -19.63 -1.48
CA LEU A 317 -14.58 -20.62 -2.26
C LEU A 317 -15.95 -20.96 -1.64
N LYS A 318 -16.02 -21.10 -0.31
CA LYS A 318 -17.28 -21.31 0.41
C LYS A 318 -18.27 -20.17 0.21
N GLU A 319 -17.81 -18.91 0.24
CA GLU A 319 -18.67 -17.75 -0.01
C GLU A 319 -19.09 -17.66 -1.48
N LEU A 320 -18.19 -17.96 -2.43
CA LEU A 320 -18.51 -18.00 -3.86
C LEU A 320 -19.57 -19.06 -4.20
N GLY A 321 -19.54 -20.21 -3.52
CA GLY A 321 -20.55 -21.26 -3.69
C GLY A 321 -21.97 -20.85 -3.30
N LYS A 322 -22.15 -19.74 -2.59
CA LYS A 322 -23.47 -19.15 -2.30
C LYS A 322 -23.98 -18.25 -3.44
N VAL A 323 -23.11 -17.87 -4.38
CA VAL A 323 -23.40 -16.90 -5.45
C VAL A 323 -23.46 -17.57 -6.81
N THR A 324 -22.57 -18.51 -7.07
CA THR A 324 -22.48 -19.25 -8.34
C THR A 324 -22.14 -20.71 -8.09
N LYS A 325 -22.31 -21.56 -9.12
CA LYS A 325 -21.88 -22.95 -9.08
C LYS A 325 -20.37 -23.00 -8.84
N LEU A 326 -19.89 -23.98 -8.11
CA LEU A 326 -18.46 -24.24 -8.02
C LEU A 326 -18.03 -25.20 -9.13
N HIS A 327 -16.99 -24.83 -9.88
CA HIS A 327 -16.33 -25.74 -10.80
C HIS A 327 -15.53 -26.81 -10.03
N LYS A 328 -14.93 -26.42 -8.91
CA LYS A 328 -14.20 -27.27 -7.97
C LYS A 328 -14.67 -26.98 -6.55
N SER A 329 -14.93 -28.03 -5.77
CA SER A 329 -15.42 -27.91 -4.39
C SER A 329 -14.30 -27.62 -3.37
N SER A 330 -13.05 -27.79 -3.77
CA SER A 330 -11.85 -27.46 -3.00
C SER A 330 -10.93 -26.51 -3.76
N PRO A 331 -10.09 -25.72 -3.08
CA PRO A 331 -9.03 -25.00 -3.75
C PRO A 331 -8.07 -25.94 -4.47
N GLU A 332 -7.64 -25.55 -5.66
CA GLU A 332 -6.75 -26.32 -6.51
C GLU A 332 -5.32 -25.75 -6.48
N HIS A 333 -4.33 -26.58 -6.82
CA HIS A 333 -2.93 -26.14 -6.87
C HIS A 333 -2.48 -25.89 -8.31
N ALA A 334 -1.83 -24.75 -8.56
CA ALA A 334 -1.36 -24.38 -9.88
C ALA A 334 0.05 -23.77 -9.89
N SER A 335 0.67 -23.73 -11.07
CA SER A 335 2.00 -23.15 -11.31
C SER A 335 1.89 -21.74 -11.91
N LEU A 336 1.13 -20.86 -11.26
CA LEU A 336 0.82 -19.53 -11.76
C LEU A 336 1.82 -18.48 -11.26
N ALA A 337 2.29 -17.62 -12.17
CA ALA A 337 3.34 -16.65 -11.86
C ALA A 337 2.92 -15.62 -10.81
N VAL A 338 1.64 -15.22 -10.75
CA VAL A 338 1.14 -14.25 -9.75
C VAL A 338 1.14 -14.81 -8.32
N LEU A 339 1.17 -16.15 -8.17
CA LEU A 339 1.08 -16.83 -6.88
C LEU A 339 2.44 -17.14 -6.23
N LYS A 340 3.53 -16.68 -6.82
CA LYS A 340 4.89 -17.14 -6.49
C LYS A 340 5.58 -16.40 -5.34
N SER A 341 4.86 -15.55 -4.60
CA SER A 341 5.48 -14.80 -3.49
C SER A 341 5.78 -15.76 -2.31
N PRO A 342 7.03 -15.84 -1.84
CA PRO A 342 7.39 -16.67 -0.68
C PRO A 342 6.75 -16.20 0.63
N ASP A 343 6.66 -14.89 0.79
CA ASP A 343 6.34 -14.16 2.01
C ASP A 343 4.88 -13.69 2.10
N ILE A 344 4.16 -13.69 0.97
CA ILE A 344 2.78 -13.23 0.88
C ILE A 344 1.87 -14.39 0.47
N PRO A 345 0.95 -14.83 1.35
CA PRO A 345 -0.12 -15.75 0.97
C PRO A 345 -0.84 -15.25 -0.27
N SER A 346 -0.90 -16.07 -1.31
CA SER A 346 -1.41 -15.69 -2.63
C SER A 346 -2.45 -16.68 -3.11
N LEU A 347 -3.55 -16.17 -3.66
CA LEU A 347 -4.59 -16.98 -4.29
C LEU A 347 -5.13 -16.33 -5.57
N LEU A 348 -5.55 -17.15 -6.52
CA LEU A 348 -6.22 -16.73 -7.75
C LEU A 348 -7.68 -17.18 -7.68
N VAL A 349 -8.61 -16.24 -7.78
CA VAL A 349 -10.06 -16.48 -7.81
C VAL A 349 -10.53 -16.44 -9.26
N GLU A 350 -10.92 -17.60 -9.77
CA GLU A 350 -11.71 -17.69 -10.99
C GLU A 350 -13.18 -17.50 -10.64
N VAL A 351 -13.75 -16.36 -11.01
CA VAL A 351 -15.14 -16.03 -10.62
C VAL A 351 -16.19 -16.73 -11.49
N GLY A 352 -15.77 -17.28 -12.63
CA GLY A 352 -16.59 -17.97 -13.62
C GLY A 352 -15.82 -18.07 -14.95
N PHE A 353 -16.34 -18.82 -15.92
CA PHE A 353 -15.66 -18.98 -17.21
C PHE A 353 -16.33 -18.18 -18.31
N ILE A 354 -15.65 -17.15 -18.85
CA ILE A 354 -16.24 -16.25 -19.86
C ILE A 354 -16.54 -16.95 -21.19
N SER A 355 -15.92 -18.09 -21.47
CA SER A 355 -16.21 -18.90 -22.66
C SER A 355 -17.59 -19.57 -22.61
N ASN A 356 -18.20 -19.69 -21.42
CA ASN A 356 -19.57 -20.19 -21.27
C ASN A 356 -20.58 -19.05 -21.51
N PRO A 357 -21.52 -19.17 -22.48
CA PRO A 357 -22.46 -18.09 -22.80
C PRO A 357 -23.35 -17.62 -21.64
N GLN A 358 -23.69 -18.51 -20.70
CA GLN A 358 -24.50 -18.16 -19.53
C GLN A 358 -23.67 -17.37 -18.51
N GLU A 359 -22.45 -17.83 -18.24
CA GLU A 359 -21.50 -17.12 -17.38
C GLU A 359 -21.11 -15.77 -17.99
N GLU A 360 -20.83 -15.68 -19.29
CA GLU A 360 -20.55 -14.40 -19.97
C GLU A 360 -21.68 -13.39 -19.75
N ARG A 361 -22.94 -13.83 -19.82
CA ARG A 361 -24.08 -12.95 -19.54
C ARG A 361 -24.06 -12.46 -18.09
N LEU A 362 -23.84 -13.36 -17.13
CA LEU A 362 -23.82 -13.06 -15.70
C LEU A 362 -22.63 -12.17 -15.31
N LEU A 363 -21.43 -12.49 -15.80
CA LEU A 363 -20.19 -11.77 -15.51
C LEU A 363 -20.23 -10.30 -15.97
N PHE A 364 -21.13 -9.94 -16.88
CA PHE A 364 -21.35 -8.55 -17.32
C PHE A 364 -22.58 -7.88 -16.71
N GLN A 365 -23.27 -8.55 -15.78
CA GLN A 365 -24.32 -7.94 -14.96
C GLN A 365 -23.73 -7.32 -13.70
N ARG A 366 -24.03 -6.04 -13.45
CA ARG A 366 -23.51 -5.30 -12.29
C ARG A 366 -23.86 -5.97 -10.96
N ASP A 367 -25.09 -6.46 -10.82
CA ASP A 367 -25.54 -7.13 -9.58
C ASP A 367 -24.83 -8.46 -9.33
N HIS A 368 -24.49 -9.20 -10.38
CA HIS A 368 -23.74 -10.45 -10.24
C HIS A 368 -22.28 -10.17 -9.89
N GLN A 369 -21.62 -9.23 -10.57
CA GLN A 369 -20.28 -8.77 -10.21
C GLN A 369 -20.21 -8.28 -8.76
N ARG A 370 -21.25 -7.55 -8.31
CA ARG A 370 -21.38 -7.09 -6.92
C ARG A 370 -21.38 -8.26 -5.93
N ARG A 371 -22.24 -9.26 -6.16
CA ARG A 371 -22.32 -10.46 -5.31
C ARG A 371 -21.03 -11.28 -5.30
N LEU A 372 -20.35 -11.40 -6.45
CA LEU A 372 -19.03 -12.05 -6.52
C LEU A 372 -17.98 -11.28 -5.70
N ALA A 373 -17.95 -9.95 -5.83
CA ALA A 373 -17.06 -9.09 -5.05
C ALA A 373 -17.36 -9.17 -3.55
N ASP A 374 -18.63 -9.22 -3.15
CA ASP A 374 -19.08 -9.46 -1.77
C ASP A 374 -18.58 -10.81 -1.25
N ALA A 375 -18.73 -11.88 -2.03
CA ALA A 375 -18.27 -13.22 -1.64
C ALA A 375 -16.75 -13.28 -1.41
N VAL A 376 -15.96 -12.71 -2.33
CA VAL A 376 -14.50 -12.63 -2.18
C VAL A 376 -14.13 -11.83 -0.93
N TYR A 377 -14.74 -10.66 -0.74
CA TYR A 377 -14.54 -9.83 0.45
C TYR A 377 -14.89 -10.56 1.75
N HIS A 378 -16.04 -11.21 1.82
CA HIS A 378 -16.47 -11.95 3.02
C HIS A 378 -15.53 -13.11 3.33
N GLY A 379 -15.06 -13.84 2.32
CA GLY A 379 -14.08 -14.90 2.50
C GLY A 379 -12.77 -14.40 3.12
N ILE A 380 -12.26 -13.27 2.61
CA ILE A 380 -11.05 -12.60 3.11
C ILE A 380 -11.25 -12.09 4.54
N ARG A 381 -12.32 -11.35 4.80
CA ARG A 381 -12.62 -10.78 6.12
C ARG A 381 -12.79 -11.89 7.16
N ASN A 382 -13.56 -12.93 6.84
CA ASN A 382 -13.80 -14.06 7.74
C ASN A 382 -12.50 -14.82 8.06
N TYR A 383 -11.52 -14.84 7.14
CA TYR A 383 -10.19 -15.37 7.44
C TYR A 383 -9.47 -14.49 8.46
N PHE A 384 -9.36 -13.19 8.21
CA PHE A 384 -8.61 -12.28 9.06
C PHE A 384 -9.26 -12.00 10.43
N GLU A 385 -10.58 -12.11 10.55
CA GLU A 385 -11.25 -12.11 11.86
C GLU A 385 -10.81 -13.29 12.72
N ARG A 386 -10.50 -14.43 12.09
CA ARG A 386 -10.06 -15.65 12.79
C ARG A 386 -8.54 -15.73 12.93
N PHE A 387 -7.78 -15.22 11.97
CA PHE A 387 -6.32 -15.28 11.93
C PHE A 387 -5.76 -13.88 11.62
N PRO A 388 -5.95 -12.90 12.53
CA PRO A 388 -5.44 -11.57 12.30
C PRO A 388 -3.91 -11.56 12.38
N PRO A 389 -3.21 -10.88 11.46
CA PRO A 389 -1.77 -10.71 11.56
C PRO A 389 -1.41 -9.88 12.79
N ASP A 390 -0.28 -10.19 13.42
CA ASP A 390 0.21 -9.43 14.56
C ASP A 390 0.47 -7.97 14.19
N GLY A 391 0.37 -7.07 15.18
CA GLY A 391 0.53 -5.63 14.93
C GLY A 391 -0.66 -4.96 14.21
N THR A 392 -1.70 -5.70 13.84
CA THR A 392 -2.90 -5.13 13.21
C THR A 392 -4.00 -4.78 14.19
N LEU A 393 -4.90 -3.89 13.76
CA LEU A 393 -6.11 -3.54 14.53
C LEU A 393 -6.98 -4.76 14.84
N PHE A 394 -7.05 -5.73 13.92
CA PHE A 394 -7.83 -6.94 14.13
C PHE A 394 -7.19 -7.84 15.21
N ALA A 395 -5.87 -7.94 15.25
CA ALA A 395 -5.17 -8.69 16.29
C ALA A 395 -5.38 -8.05 17.66
N ALA A 396 -5.30 -6.72 17.75
CA ALA A 396 -5.56 -5.98 18.98
C ALA A 396 -7.02 -6.17 19.47
N ARG A 397 -8.00 -6.19 18.56
CA ARG A 397 -9.41 -6.44 18.91
C ARG A 397 -9.63 -7.88 19.40
N LYS A 398 -9.02 -8.86 18.74
CA LYS A 398 -9.25 -10.28 19.02
C LYS A 398 -8.50 -10.78 20.25
N ASN A 399 -7.19 -10.49 20.32
CA ASN A 399 -6.28 -11.05 21.32
C ASN A 399 -6.06 -10.10 22.51
N GLY A 400 -6.65 -8.91 22.44
CA GLY A 400 -6.34 -7.80 23.33
C GLY A 400 -5.03 -7.11 22.95
N VAL A 401 -4.80 -5.99 23.60
CA VAL A 401 -3.59 -5.18 23.46
C VAL A 401 -2.51 -5.72 24.38
N LYS A 402 -1.33 -6.06 23.87
CA LYS A 402 -0.17 -6.33 24.75
C LYS A 402 0.37 -5.02 25.30
N HIS A 403 0.64 -4.94 26.59
CA HIS A 403 1.17 -3.74 27.22
C HIS A 403 2.28 -4.10 28.20
N GLU A 404 3.48 -3.63 27.93
CA GLU A 404 4.60 -3.73 28.87
C GLU A 404 4.49 -2.66 29.96
N VAL A 405 4.50 -3.09 31.21
CA VAL A 405 4.37 -2.23 32.39
C VAL A 405 5.63 -1.38 32.56
N SER A 406 5.46 -0.05 32.58
CA SER A 406 6.51 0.92 32.87
C SER A 406 6.56 1.29 34.35
N ALA A 407 7.68 1.86 34.80
CA ALA A 407 7.83 2.34 36.17
C ALA A 407 6.70 3.31 36.57
N GLY A 408 6.11 3.11 37.75
CA GLY A 408 5.02 3.94 38.28
C GLY A 408 3.61 3.63 37.75
N GLN A 409 3.43 2.63 36.89
CA GLN A 409 2.11 2.23 36.40
C GLN A 409 1.39 1.26 37.34
N SER A 410 0.11 1.52 37.58
CA SER A 410 -0.80 0.60 38.28
C SER A 410 -1.86 0.04 37.33
N LEU A 411 -2.50 -1.08 37.71
CA LEU A 411 -3.59 -1.67 36.93
C LEU A 411 -4.73 -0.68 36.64
N SER A 412 -5.02 0.26 37.56
CA SER A 412 -6.08 1.27 37.35
C SER A 412 -5.69 2.33 36.32
N VAL A 413 -4.42 2.75 36.30
CA VAL A 413 -3.88 3.67 35.28
C VAL A 413 -3.92 3.01 33.90
N ILE A 414 -3.51 1.75 33.83
CA ILE A 414 -3.53 0.94 32.61
C ILE A 414 -4.98 0.74 32.14
N ALA A 415 -5.89 0.31 33.02
CA ALA A 415 -7.31 0.14 32.72
C ALA A 415 -7.94 1.43 32.15
N LYS A 416 -7.69 2.59 32.79
CA LYS A 416 -8.18 3.90 32.34
C LYS A 416 -7.62 4.28 30.96
N LYS A 417 -6.33 4.03 30.70
CA LYS A 417 -5.67 4.28 29.41
C LYS A 417 -6.32 3.51 28.26
N TYR A 418 -6.60 2.23 28.48
CA TYR A 418 -7.16 1.34 27.45
C TYR A 418 -8.69 1.28 27.46
N LYS A 419 -9.35 2.01 28.37
CA LYS A 419 -10.79 1.90 28.65
C LYS A 419 -11.24 0.46 28.91
N SER A 420 -10.37 -0.33 29.53
CA SER A 420 -10.66 -1.65 30.05
C SER A 420 -10.98 -1.55 31.55
N SER A 421 -11.20 -2.68 32.22
CA SER A 421 -11.37 -2.71 33.68
C SER A 421 -10.20 -3.46 34.34
N VAL A 422 -9.90 -3.11 35.59
CA VAL A 422 -8.89 -3.82 36.38
C VAL A 422 -9.24 -5.31 36.46
N ALA A 423 -10.51 -5.65 36.69
CA ALA A 423 -10.98 -7.02 36.73
C ALA A 423 -10.75 -7.78 35.41
N ALA A 424 -11.03 -7.15 34.27
CA ALA A 424 -10.82 -7.76 32.96
C ALA A 424 -9.34 -7.98 32.66
N ILE A 425 -8.47 -7.02 33.01
CA ILE A 425 -7.01 -7.16 32.88
C ILE A 425 -6.51 -8.28 33.77
N LYS A 426 -6.96 -8.37 35.03
CA LYS A 426 -6.55 -9.44 35.94
C LYS A 426 -6.96 -10.81 35.42
N SER A 427 -8.22 -10.96 35.01
CA SER A 427 -8.74 -12.22 34.47
C SER A 427 -7.99 -12.65 33.20
N ALA A 428 -7.75 -11.73 32.25
CA ALA A 428 -7.03 -12.03 31.01
C ALA A 428 -5.54 -12.38 31.20
N ASN A 429 -4.96 -12.07 32.37
CA ASN A 429 -3.54 -12.30 32.68
C ASN A 429 -3.32 -13.26 33.85
N GLY A 430 -4.37 -13.91 34.36
CA GLY A 430 -4.26 -14.80 35.51
C GLY A 430 -3.75 -14.13 36.78
N LEU A 431 -3.95 -12.81 36.95
CA LEU A 431 -3.44 -12.07 38.11
C LEU A 431 -4.39 -12.21 39.30
N THR A 432 -3.87 -12.69 40.43
CA THR A 432 -4.59 -12.75 41.69
C THR A 432 -4.49 -11.44 42.48
N SER A 433 -3.37 -10.71 42.36
CA SER A 433 -3.13 -9.43 43.04
C SER A 433 -3.14 -8.21 42.09
N ASN A 434 -2.99 -7.01 42.63
CA ASN A 434 -2.89 -5.77 41.85
C ASN A 434 -1.42 -5.30 41.65
N THR A 435 -0.47 -6.08 42.15
CA THR A 435 0.96 -5.77 42.08
C THR A 435 1.49 -6.08 40.69
N LEU A 436 2.16 -5.11 40.07
CA LEU A 436 2.77 -5.22 38.75
C LEU A 436 4.29 -5.08 38.86
N ARG A 437 5.03 -5.79 38.00
CA ARG A 437 6.49 -5.63 37.86
C ARG A 437 6.79 -4.80 36.62
N VAL A 438 7.79 -3.93 36.69
CA VAL A 438 8.29 -3.22 35.50
C VAL A 438 8.80 -4.25 34.48
N GLY A 439 8.47 -4.09 33.21
CA GLY A 439 8.75 -5.05 32.14
C GLY A 439 7.73 -6.19 32.02
N GLN A 440 6.76 -6.30 32.94
CA GLN A 440 5.71 -7.30 32.83
C GLN A 440 4.79 -6.99 31.65
N VAL A 441 4.56 -7.97 30.76
CA VAL A 441 3.66 -7.80 29.61
C VAL A 441 2.25 -8.29 29.97
N LEU A 442 1.27 -7.40 29.90
CA LEU A 442 -0.14 -7.65 30.14
C LEU A 442 -0.94 -7.72 28.84
N SER A 443 -1.86 -8.67 28.72
CA SER A 443 -2.93 -8.73 27.73
C SER A 443 -4.12 -7.90 28.21
N ILE A 444 -4.42 -6.80 27.52
CA ILE A 444 -5.52 -5.90 27.87
C ILE A 444 -6.71 -6.20 26.96
N PRO A 445 -7.80 -6.81 27.48
CA PRO A 445 -8.98 -7.14 26.68
C PRO A 445 -9.90 -5.92 26.47
N ASN A 446 -10.81 -6.03 25.50
CA ASN A 446 -11.92 -5.10 25.25
C ASN A 446 -11.50 -3.65 24.95
N VAL A 447 -10.35 -3.48 24.30
CA VAL A 447 -9.87 -2.15 23.93
C VAL A 447 -10.70 -1.60 22.77
N ASP A 448 -11.44 -0.50 23.02
CA ASP A 448 -12.09 0.28 21.97
C ASP A 448 -11.04 1.11 21.21
N VAL A 449 -10.30 0.42 20.36
CA VAL A 449 -9.24 0.95 19.50
C VAL A 449 -9.76 2.01 18.52
N ALA A 450 -11.05 1.96 18.13
CA ALA A 450 -11.67 2.95 17.25
C ALA A 450 -11.89 4.29 17.98
N LYS A 451 -12.30 4.29 19.24
CA LYS A 451 -12.35 5.52 20.07
C LYS A 451 -10.97 6.03 20.50
N LEU A 452 -9.95 5.17 20.55
CA LEU A 452 -8.57 5.58 20.86
C LEU A 452 -7.91 6.22 19.63
N ALA A 453 -8.11 5.67 18.44
CA ALA A 453 -7.66 6.24 17.17
C ALA A 453 -8.51 7.43 16.68
N GLY A 454 -9.79 7.51 17.10
CA GLY A 454 -10.78 8.51 16.68
C GLY A 454 -10.94 9.73 17.59
N LYS A 455 -10.16 9.86 18.68
CA LYS A 455 -10.21 11.03 19.58
C LYS A 455 -9.17 12.11 19.25
N THR A 456 -9.13 12.56 18.00
CA THR A 456 -8.56 13.88 17.64
C THR A 456 -9.39 14.52 16.53
N SER A 457 -10.67 14.74 16.81
CA SER A 457 -11.43 15.83 16.21
C SER A 457 -12.50 16.29 17.20
N LYS A 458 -12.06 17.08 18.18
CA LYS A 458 -12.86 18.19 18.65
C LYS A 458 -12.01 19.42 18.45
N THR A 459 -12.13 20.00 17.26
CA THR A 459 -11.85 21.40 17.03
C THR A 459 -12.79 22.18 17.95
N THR A 460 -12.36 22.42 19.19
CA THR A 460 -12.89 23.59 19.91
C THR A 460 -12.27 24.76 19.19
N SER A 461 -13.08 25.44 18.38
CA SER A 461 -12.74 26.75 17.84
C SER A 461 -12.37 27.65 19.03
N THR A 462 -11.08 27.89 19.26
CA THR A 462 -10.63 28.90 20.23
C THR A 462 -10.04 30.07 19.48
N ARG A 463 -10.67 31.21 19.78
CA ARG A 463 -10.63 32.48 19.08
C ARG A 463 -9.29 33.17 19.28
N THR A 464 -8.77 33.79 18.22
CA THR A 464 -7.64 34.72 18.34
C THR A 464 -8.14 36.04 18.94
N LEU A 465 -7.67 36.41 20.12
CA LEU A 465 -7.97 37.70 20.74
C LEU A 465 -6.91 38.75 20.36
N THR A 466 -7.27 40.03 20.41
CA THR A 466 -6.33 41.14 20.21
C THR A 466 -6.19 41.90 21.52
N HIS A 467 -4.99 41.97 22.07
CA HIS A 467 -4.65 42.69 23.29
C HIS A 467 -3.92 44.00 22.93
N THR A 468 -4.17 45.09 23.67
CA THR A 468 -3.49 46.38 23.46
C THR A 468 -2.58 46.66 24.65
N VAL A 469 -1.29 46.82 24.39
CA VAL A 469 -0.24 46.95 25.41
C VAL A 469 -0.45 48.23 26.23
N SER A 470 -0.55 48.08 27.55
CA SER A 470 -0.68 49.17 28.50
C SER A 470 0.68 49.61 29.06
N ARG A 471 0.73 50.78 29.69
CA ARG A 471 1.95 51.33 30.29
C ARG A 471 2.50 50.37 31.35
N GLY A 472 3.72 49.87 31.15
CA GLY A 472 4.41 48.95 32.06
C GLY A 472 4.18 47.46 31.78
N GLU A 473 3.51 47.08 30.70
CA GLU A 473 3.40 45.69 30.26
C GLU A 473 4.56 45.27 29.35
N PHE A 474 4.96 44.00 29.46
CA PHE A 474 5.96 43.37 28.61
C PHE A 474 5.46 41.97 28.20
N LEU A 475 6.04 41.40 27.15
CA LEU A 475 5.54 40.15 26.54
C LEU A 475 5.35 39.01 27.54
N GLY A 476 6.26 38.84 28.51
CA GLY A 476 6.16 37.84 29.57
C GLY A 476 4.88 37.96 30.38
N LYS A 477 4.58 39.17 30.84
CA LYS A 477 3.38 39.46 31.65
C LYS A 477 2.08 39.26 30.86
N ILE A 478 2.07 39.64 29.59
CA ILE A 478 0.91 39.46 28.70
C ILE A 478 0.72 37.97 28.37
N ALA A 479 1.80 37.26 28.08
CA ALA A 479 1.82 35.84 27.80
C ALA A 479 1.27 35.03 28.99
N GLU A 480 1.78 35.31 30.17
CA GLU A 480 1.33 34.70 31.42
C GLU A 480 -0.15 35.00 31.71
N HIS A 481 -0.58 36.25 31.50
CA HIS A 481 -1.98 36.65 31.71
C HIS A 481 -2.97 35.86 30.87
N TYR A 482 -2.63 35.56 29.62
CA TYR A 482 -3.46 34.77 28.70
C TYR A 482 -3.07 33.29 28.62
N GLN A 483 -2.15 32.85 29.48
CA GLN A 483 -1.58 31.49 29.51
C GLN A 483 -1.08 30.99 28.15
N VAL A 484 -0.55 31.90 27.32
CA VAL A 484 0.17 31.55 26.11
C VAL A 484 1.66 31.74 26.35
N SER A 485 2.53 31.15 25.53
CA SER A 485 3.96 31.41 25.66
C SER A 485 4.35 32.72 24.98
N VAL A 486 5.37 33.39 25.51
CA VAL A 486 5.99 34.58 24.88
C VAL A 486 6.39 34.26 23.44
N ALA A 487 6.94 33.07 23.19
CA ALA A 487 7.29 32.61 21.84
C ALA A 487 6.08 32.50 20.90
N THR A 488 4.91 32.10 21.41
CA THR A 488 3.67 32.07 20.63
C THR A 488 3.17 33.48 20.34
N LEU A 489 3.20 34.39 21.32
CA LEU A 489 2.89 35.81 21.11
C LEU A 489 3.83 36.47 20.10
N ARG A 490 5.14 36.21 20.18
CA ARG A 490 6.14 36.74 19.24
C ARG A 490 5.91 36.25 17.82
N ARG A 491 5.72 34.94 17.65
CA ARG A 491 5.45 34.34 16.33
C ARG A 491 4.13 34.82 15.74
N ALA A 492 3.08 34.92 16.56
CA ALA A 492 1.75 35.38 16.11
C ALA A 492 1.74 36.85 15.66
N ASN A 493 2.73 37.64 16.11
CA ASN A 493 2.83 39.07 15.84
C ASN A 493 4.11 39.46 15.09
N ASN A 494 4.89 38.49 14.60
CA ASN A 494 6.16 38.70 13.90
C ASN A 494 7.15 39.65 14.63
N LEU A 495 7.23 39.57 15.96
CA LEU A 495 8.07 40.47 16.77
C LEU A 495 9.55 40.06 16.73
N LYS A 496 10.40 40.99 16.31
CA LYS A 496 11.86 40.80 16.22
C LYS A 496 12.60 41.06 17.55
N SER A 497 11.99 41.81 18.48
CA SER A 497 12.49 42.03 19.84
C SER A 497 11.35 41.92 20.86
N ASP A 498 11.71 41.93 22.15
CA ASP A 498 10.75 41.85 23.25
C ASP A 498 10.25 43.24 23.71
N THR A 499 10.70 44.31 23.06
CA THR A 499 10.30 45.69 23.33
C THR A 499 8.89 45.94 22.78
N LEU A 500 7.97 46.37 23.64
CA LEU A 500 6.61 46.72 23.28
C LEU A 500 6.34 48.21 23.50
N TRP A 501 5.54 48.79 22.62
CA TRP A 501 5.11 50.19 22.71
C TRP A 501 3.72 50.27 23.34
N VAL A 502 3.48 51.25 24.20
CA VAL A 502 2.15 51.49 24.75
C VAL A 502 1.18 51.80 23.58
N GLY A 503 0.04 51.11 23.55
CA GLY A 503 -0.92 51.16 22.46
C GLY A 503 -0.69 50.14 21.33
N GLN A 504 0.41 49.39 21.35
CA GLN A 504 0.67 48.33 20.36
C GLN A 504 -0.34 47.18 20.49
N LYS A 505 -0.90 46.73 19.37
CA LYS A 505 -1.87 45.62 19.35
C LYS A 505 -1.19 44.29 19.06
N LEU A 506 -1.43 43.29 19.91
CA LEU A 506 -0.90 41.95 19.81
C LEU A 506 -2.02 40.92 19.66
N LYS A 507 -1.90 40.05 18.66
CA LYS A 507 -2.73 38.86 18.45
C LYS A 507 -2.30 37.76 19.42
N VAL A 508 -3.25 37.25 20.18
CA VAL A 508 -3.02 36.23 21.21
C VAL A 508 -3.81 34.97 20.85
N PRO A 509 -3.21 34.03 20.11
CA PRO A 509 -3.88 32.80 19.72
C PRO A 509 -3.90 31.81 20.88
N GLY A 510 -5.10 31.30 21.22
CA GLY A 510 -5.28 30.30 22.27
C GLY A 510 -5.34 30.84 23.70
N ALA A 511 -5.74 32.10 23.88
CA ALA A 511 -5.89 32.71 25.19
C ALA A 511 -6.98 32.04 26.05
N THR A 512 -6.63 31.57 27.25
CA THR A 512 -7.57 31.19 28.32
C THR A 512 -7.57 32.28 29.40
N SER A 513 -8.73 32.60 29.97
CA SER A 513 -8.85 33.62 31.02
C SER A 513 -8.09 33.20 32.29
N PRO A 514 -7.49 34.13 33.07
CA PRO A 514 -6.69 33.78 34.24
C PRO A 514 -7.53 33.22 35.41
N ALA A 515 -6.88 32.41 36.25
CA ALA A 515 -7.49 31.73 37.39
C ALA A 515 -7.92 32.71 38.51
N VAL A 516 -9.09 32.48 39.10
CA VAL A 516 -9.69 33.32 40.17
C VAL A 516 -9.57 32.60 41.52
N LYS A 517 -9.29 33.30 42.62
CA LYS A 517 -9.31 32.69 43.97
C LYS A 517 -10.70 32.82 44.62
N HIS A 518 -11.23 31.72 45.16
CA HIS A 518 -12.53 31.62 45.83
C HIS A 518 -12.36 31.08 47.25
N LYS A 519 -12.96 31.73 48.26
CA LYS A 519 -12.91 31.25 49.66
C LYS A 519 -14.19 30.50 50.01
N VAL A 520 -14.06 29.23 50.43
CA VAL A 520 -15.17 28.31 50.69
C VAL A 520 -16.03 28.82 51.85
N LYS A 521 -17.33 28.99 51.62
CA LYS A 521 -18.32 29.41 52.62
C LYS A 521 -19.01 28.20 53.27
N ARG A 522 -19.62 28.41 54.45
CA ARG A 522 -20.36 27.36 55.18
C ARG A 522 -21.47 26.78 54.28
N GLY A 523 -21.38 25.47 53.97
CA GLY A 523 -22.34 24.76 53.11
C GLY A 523 -21.95 24.62 51.63
N GLU A 524 -20.76 25.07 51.20
CA GLU A 524 -20.26 24.85 49.84
C GLU A 524 -19.49 23.52 49.69
N TYR A 525 -19.58 22.89 48.51
CA TYR A 525 -18.82 21.68 48.13
C TYR A 525 -18.31 21.77 46.69
N LEU A 526 -17.31 20.95 46.35
CA LEU A 526 -16.49 21.10 45.14
C LEU A 526 -17.31 21.16 43.83
N GLY A 527 -18.38 20.38 43.73
CA GLY A 527 -19.29 20.37 42.58
C GLY A 527 -20.07 21.67 42.38
N LYS A 528 -20.58 22.26 43.47
CA LYS A 528 -21.34 23.52 43.44
C LYS A 528 -20.45 24.69 43.05
N ILE A 529 -19.21 24.72 43.55
CA ILE A 529 -18.22 25.75 43.20
C ILE A 529 -17.80 25.60 41.73
N ALA A 530 -17.47 24.38 41.28
CA ALA A 530 -17.07 24.15 39.89
C ALA A 530 -18.15 24.58 38.87
N SER A 531 -19.43 24.31 39.17
CA SER A 531 -20.55 24.70 38.30
C SER A 531 -20.74 26.22 38.22
N ASN A 532 -20.61 26.95 39.33
CA ASN A 532 -20.80 28.41 39.35
C ASN A 532 -19.75 29.16 38.52
N TYR A 533 -18.56 28.60 38.40
CA TYR A 533 -17.46 29.17 37.61
C TYR A 533 -17.27 28.52 36.24
N GLY A 534 -18.17 27.60 35.84
CA GLY A 534 -18.13 26.97 34.52
C GLY A 534 -16.94 26.03 34.28
N VAL A 535 -16.36 25.46 35.33
CA VAL A 535 -15.20 24.55 35.26
C VAL A 535 -15.55 23.14 35.70
N THR A 536 -14.72 22.16 35.34
CA THR A 536 -14.94 20.76 35.78
C THR A 536 -14.49 20.56 37.23
N ILE A 537 -15.12 19.61 37.93
CA ILE A 537 -14.70 19.23 39.29
C ILE A 537 -13.24 18.76 39.28
N GLU A 538 -12.81 17.99 38.26
CA GLU A 538 -11.44 17.48 38.13
C GLU A 538 -10.41 18.57 37.80
N SER A 539 -10.78 19.65 37.10
CA SER A 539 -9.91 20.82 36.93
C SER A 539 -9.78 21.60 38.24
N LEU A 540 -10.88 21.79 38.97
CA LEU A 540 -10.86 22.48 40.26
C LEU A 540 -10.07 21.70 41.32
N ARG A 541 -10.17 20.37 41.30
CA ARG A 541 -9.45 19.49 42.23
C ARG A 541 -7.95 19.49 41.97
N ARG A 542 -7.56 19.41 40.69
CA ARG A 542 -6.15 19.49 40.27
C ARG A 542 -5.53 20.86 40.55
N ALA A 543 -6.28 21.94 40.35
CA ALA A 543 -5.81 23.30 40.61
C ALA A 543 -5.57 23.60 42.12
N ASN A 544 -6.10 22.76 43.01
CA ASN A 544 -6.04 22.95 44.46
C ASN A 544 -5.44 21.76 45.22
N GLU A 545 -4.89 20.79 44.48
CA GLU A 545 -4.26 19.58 45.03
C GLU A 545 -5.13 18.80 46.03
N LEU A 546 -6.45 18.84 45.89
CA LEU A 546 -7.36 18.23 46.84
C LEU A 546 -7.37 16.70 46.67
N ARG A 547 -7.08 15.98 47.76
CA ARG A 547 -7.03 14.51 47.80
C ARG A 547 -8.43 13.87 47.97
N SER A 548 -9.42 14.68 48.34
CA SER A 548 -10.83 14.32 48.48
C SER A 548 -11.73 15.48 48.07
N ASP A 549 -13.04 15.24 47.95
CA ASP A 549 -14.03 16.26 47.60
C ASP A 549 -14.55 17.04 48.83
N THR A 550 -14.02 16.72 50.04
CA THR A 550 -14.29 17.42 51.30
C THR A 550 -13.51 18.72 51.39
N LEU A 551 -14.20 19.81 51.73
CA LEU A 551 -13.64 21.16 51.84
C LEU A 551 -13.84 21.71 53.25
N ALA A 552 -12.84 22.40 53.79
CA ALA A 552 -12.97 23.11 55.07
C ALA A 552 -13.56 24.51 54.85
N VAL A 553 -14.47 24.94 55.73
CA VAL A 553 -15.01 26.31 55.68
C VAL A 553 -13.87 27.30 55.91
N GLY A 554 -13.74 28.28 55.01
CA GLY A 554 -12.65 29.25 54.99
C GLY A 554 -11.43 28.85 54.15
N GLN A 555 -11.39 27.63 53.61
CA GLN A 555 -10.35 27.18 52.68
C GLN A 555 -10.39 28.00 51.38
N THR A 556 -9.25 28.40 50.84
CA THR A 556 -9.18 29.15 49.57
C THR A 556 -8.84 28.22 48.42
N LEU A 557 -9.67 28.24 47.37
CA LEU A 557 -9.51 27.47 46.15
C LEU A 557 -9.18 28.37 44.96
N ILE A 558 -8.22 27.94 44.15
CA ILE A 558 -7.86 28.45 42.84
C ILE A 558 -8.84 27.85 41.81
N ILE A 559 -9.71 28.68 41.26
CA ILE A 559 -10.60 28.34 40.17
C ILE A 559 -9.81 28.46 38.86
N PRO A 560 -9.55 27.36 38.13
CA PRO A 560 -8.84 27.45 36.86
C PRO A 560 -9.67 28.22 35.81
N GLY A 561 -9.01 28.89 34.87
CA GLY A 561 -9.71 29.49 33.72
C GLY A 561 -10.40 28.45 32.84
N SER A 562 -11.50 28.83 32.17
CA SER A 562 -12.25 27.99 31.21
C SER A 562 -11.45 27.67 29.96
#